data_AF-A0A7X4F5S8-F1
#
_entry.id   AF-A0A7X4F5S8-F1
#
_cell.length_a   1.000
_cell.length_b   1.000
_cell.length_c   1.000
_cell.angle_alpha   90.00
_cell.angle_beta   90.00
_cell.angle_gamma   90.00
#
_symmetry.space_group_name_H-M   'P 1'
#
loop_
_entity.id
_entity.type
_entity.pdbx_description
1 polymer ?
#
loop_
_entity_poly.entity_id
_entity_poly.type
_entity_poly.pdbx_seq_one_letter_code
_entity_poly.pdbx_strand_id
1 'polypeptide(L)'
;MIKLPVQVTCFTNADWHHTLGQAHAKLEQLDHEAVSLQNNKGRTIRPMGVVRVERTGSNQREGDHVHAEDVRDYLVQNLGVPSGAVAVQSSTSRELAGIDLLSEFSPVRWIITKAALMEGWDCPFAYLLVMLDNTKAKRAITQLVGRVMRQPHARLTGRESLDQCHVYCQSTDVNAAVESVKQGLEQEGMGDLKDNVYANHGTAFKMKTVQRRGKFKDTEIFLPKVLHRDVNGGWEELDYQRHILPDINTATINAPDPQSAQAAHPLEIRATVDLAADGASSTCDNPQAVHIDESVKIAWYARRISDILPNPFQAARIAQDLVQKARDTGADDKAIFGQRSALASQLREYVANAMDHQAEQVFRGKLASEEIRFDLEASDHNHRMRKCYEIPVADNAVQLQHYGQSVQLSLFEPVFDRDFNDLERRFAFYLDEQKALQWWHRIAVRQHGEYYLRGWRRERIWPDFVAMGGETRGKPSVLVFETKGRHLDANENTTYKKRVFSALEQTFNAGQVTIHDGPAKGVFRLVFDREGFPDAQTAFDSIT
;
A
#
# COMPACT_ATOMS: atom_id res chain seq x y z
N MET A 1 -12.56 3.74 3.58
CA MET A 1 -12.01 3.35 4.90
C MET A 1 -11.81 1.84 4.91
N ILE A 2 -10.74 1.34 5.54
CA ILE A 2 -10.25 -0.03 5.44
C ILE A 2 -10.26 -0.69 6.83
N LYS A 3 -10.53 -2.00 6.90
CA LYS A 3 -10.44 -2.82 8.10
C LYS A 3 -8.98 -3.08 8.43
N LEU A 4 -8.50 -2.55 9.55
CA LEU A 4 -7.13 -2.69 10.03
C LEU A 4 -7.13 -2.88 11.55
N PRO A 5 -6.23 -3.71 12.08
CA PRO A 5 -5.17 -4.43 11.37
C PRO A 5 -5.64 -5.65 10.56
N VAL A 6 -4.76 -6.20 9.71
CA VAL A 6 -4.95 -7.51 9.07
C VAL A 6 -4.25 -8.57 9.92
N GLN A 7 -5.01 -9.52 10.44
CA GLN A 7 -4.47 -10.61 11.24
C GLN A 7 -4.34 -11.88 10.38
N VAL A 8 -3.12 -12.38 10.25
CA VAL A 8 -2.79 -13.59 9.50
C VAL A 8 -2.55 -14.73 10.49
N THR A 9 -3.44 -15.72 10.52
CA THR A 9 -3.30 -16.93 11.32
C THR A 9 -2.93 -18.08 10.39
N CYS A 10 -1.87 -18.82 10.70
CA CYS A 10 -1.56 -20.07 9.99
C CYS A 10 -1.44 -21.22 10.97
N PHE A 11 -1.91 -22.39 10.54
CA PHE A 11 -1.85 -23.61 11.34
C PHE A 11 -0.82 -24.55 10.70
N THR A 12 0.30 -24.76 11.39
CA THR A 12 1.35 -25.68 10.95
C THR A 12 0.90 -27.12 11.16
N ASN A 13 1.07 -27.98 10.14
CA ASN A 13 0.68 -29.40 10.15
C ASN A 13 -0.82 -29.66 10.41
N ALA A 14 -1.68 -28.65 10.23
CA ALA A 14 -3.11 -28.81 10.40
C ALA A 14 -3.81 -29.12 9.08
N ASP A 15 -4.82 -29.98 9.16
CA ASP A 15 -5.72 -30.28 8.05
C ASP A 15 -6.60 -29.07 7.72
N TRP A 16 -7.09 -29.00 6.48
CA TRP A 16 -7.97 -27.93 6.00
C TRP A 16 -9.25 -27.85 6.82
N HIS A 17 -9.75 -28.99 7.31
CA HIS A 17 -10.88 -29.08 8.24
C HIS A 17 -10.68 -28.29 9.54
N HIS A 18 -9.46 -28.34 10.10
CA HIS A 18 -9.13 -27.59 11.32
C HIS A 18 -9.07 -26.09 11.04
N THR A 19 -8.40 -25.70 9.96
CA THR A 19 -8.30 -24.29 9.52
C THR A 19 -9.69 -23.68 9.30
N LEU A 20 -10.56 -24.42 8.61
CA LEU A 20 -11.93 -24.00 8.33
C LEU A 20 -12.80 -23.98 9.60
N GLY A 21 -12.62 -24.92 10.52
CA GLY A 21 -13.29 -24.92 11.82
C GLY A 21 -12.94 -23.71 12.69
N GLN A 22 -11.65 -23.32 12.73
CA GLN A 22 -11.21 -22.13 13.45
C GLN A 22 -11.72 -20.83 12.79
N ALA A 23 -11.73 -20.81 11.46
CA ALA A 23 -12.34 -19.73 10.69
C ALA A 23 -13.83 -19.59 11.01
N HIS A 24 -14.56 -20.71 11.07
CA HIS A 24 -15.98 -20.72 11.43
C HIS A 24 -16.25 -20.18 12.83
N ALA A 25 -15.51 -20.66 13.83
CA ALA A 25 -15.64 -20.15 15.20
C ALA A 25 -15.39 -18.63 15.27
N LYS A 26 -14.43 -18.12 14.49
CA LYS A 26 -14.17 -16.68 14.42
C LYS A 26 -15.30 -15.90 13.77
N LEU A 27 -15.89 -16.43 12.69
CA LEU A 27 -17.02 -15.78 12.01
C LEU A 27 -18.25 -15.67 12.93
N GLU A 28 -18.56 -16.73 13.68
CA GLU A 28 -19.64 -16.73 14.68
C GLU A 28 -19.40 -15.70 15.80
N GLN A 29 -18.16 -15.56 16.27
CA GLN A 29 -17.80 -14.51 17.23
C GLN A 29 -18.09 -13.11 16.66
N LEU A 30 -17.67 -12.85 15.41
CA LEU A 30 -17.90 -11.56 14.76
C LEU A 30 -19.39 -11.30 14.54
N ASP A 31 -20.19 -12.33 14.21
CA ASP A 31 -21.63 -12.19 14.05
C ASP A 31 -22.30 -11.79 15.37
N HIS A 32 -21.90 -12.40 16.48
CA HIS A 32 -22.40 -12.03 17.81
C HIS A 32 -22.11 -10.55 18.15
N GLU A 33 -20.91 -10.08 17.84
CA GLU A 33 -20.52 -8.68 18.04
C GLU A 33 -21.24 -7.72 17.09
N ALA A 34 -21.52 -8.14 15.86
CA ALA A 34 -22.27 -7.38 14.87
C ALA A 34 -23.74 -7.21 15.28
N VAL A 35 -24.38 -8.28 15.79
CA VAL A 35 -25.72 -8.21 16.38
C VAL A 35 -25.74 -7.27 17.59
N SER A 36 -24.73 -7.34 18.45
CA SER A 36 -24.57 -6.40 19.58
C SER A 36 -24.44 -4.95 19.09
N LEU A 37 -23.69 -4.69 18.02
CA LEU A 37 -23.57 -3.36 17.43
C LEU A 37 -24.89 -2.85 16.85
N GLN A 38 -25.62 -3.72 16.15
CA GLN A 38 -26.93 -3.40 15.56
C GLN A 38 -27.93 -3.01 16.65
N ASN A 39 -28.00 -3.78 17.74
CA ASN A 39 -28.89 -3.49 18.86
C ASN A 39 -28.58 -2.15 19.55
N ASN A 40 -27.30 -1.78 19.62
CA ASN A 40 -26.85 -0.57 20.33
C ASN A 40 -26.88 0.70 19.46
N LYS A 41 -26.58 0.59 18.16
CA LYS A 41 -26.37 1.74 17.26
C LYS A 41 -27.26 1.73 16.01
N GLY A 42 -28.12 0.74 15.84
CA GLY A 42 -28.97 0.58 14.66
C GLY A 42 -28.20 0.31 13.36
N ARG A 43 -26.93 -0.10 13.44
CA ARG A 43 -26.07 -0.32 12.27
C ARG A 43 -25.94 -1.81 11.99
N THR A 44 -26.50 -2.25 10.88
CA THR A 44 -26.45 -3.64 10.42
C THR A 44 -25.08 -3.94 9.79
N ILE A 45 -24.38 -4.93 10.32
CA ILE A 45 -23.16 -5.48 9.74
C ILE A 45 -23.32 -6.98 9.72
N ARG A 46 -22.93 -7.62 8.62
CA ARG A 46 -23.13 -9.06 8.43
C ARG A 46 -21.82 -9.73 8.04
N PRO A 47 -20.99 -10.14 9.01
CA PRO A 47 -19.70 -10.73 8.70
C PRO A 47 -19.84 -11.97 7.79
N MET A 48 -18.97 -12.05 6.78
CA MET A 48 -18.87 -13.15 5.82
C MET A 48 -17.46 -13.71 5.72
N GLY A 49 -17.37 -15.01 5.43
CA GLY A 49 -16.15 -15.72 5.11
C GLY A 49 -16.02 -16.02 3.62
N VAL A 50 -14.84 -15.75 3.06
CA VAL A 50 -14.47 -16.13 1.70
C VAL A 50 -13.45 -17.26 1.79
N VAL A 51 -13.79 -18.44 1.27
CA VAL A 51 -12.91 -19.60 1.24
C VAL A 51 -12.36 -19.78 -0.15
N ARG A 52 -11.03 -19.89 -0.22
CA ARG A 52 -10.31 -20.19 -1.44
C ARG A 52 -9.88 -21.65 -1.46
N VAL A 53 -10.20 -22.32 -2.57
CA VAL A 53 -9.96 -23.76 -2.78
C VAL A 53 -9.11 -24.00 -4.03
N GLU A 54 -8.58 -25.20 -4.17
CA GLU A 54 -7.68 -25.57 -5.27
C GLU A 54 -8.45 -25.98 -6.53
N ARG A 55 -9.63 -26.58 -6.36
CA ARG A 55 -10.42 -27.15 -7.45
C ARG A 55 -11.91 -26.79 -7.33
N THR A 56 -12.52 -26.59 -8.49
CA THR A 56 -13.95 -26.30 -8.67
C THR A 56 -14.44 -27.01 -9.92
N GLY A 57 -15.58 -27.70 -9.84
CA GLY A 57 -16.26 -28.31 -11.00
C GLY A 57 -16.63 -29.77 -10.74
N SER A 58 -17.74 -30.23 -11.32
CA SER A 58 -18.33 -31.55 -11.02
C SER A 58 -17.40 -32.74 -11.25
N ASN A 59 -16.43 -32.64 -12.17
CA ASN A 59 -15.56 -33.74 -12.59
C ASN A 59 -14.14 -33.66 -11.97
N GLN A 60 -13.92 -32.83 -10.94
CA GLN A 60 -12.59 -32.58 -10.36
C GLN A 60 -12.49 -32.89 -8.86
N ARG A 61 -13.45 -33.65 -8.31
CA ARG A 61 -13.51 -34.03 -6.88
C ARG A 61 -12.50 -35.12 -6.50
N GLU A 62 -11.84 -35.76 -7.47
CA GLU A 62 -10.88 -36.83 -7.20
C GLU A 62 -9.43 -36.32 -7.02
N GLY A 63 -8.76 -36.75 -5.96
CA GLY A 63 -7.33 -36.47 -5.64
C GLY A 63 -7.11 -35.82 -4.26
N ASP A 64 -5.84 -35.58 -3.90
CA ASP A 64 -5.41 -34.98 -2.61
C ASP A 64 -5.65 -33.45 -2.50
N HIS A 65 -6.49 -32.88 -3.36
CA HIS A 65 -6.70 -31.43 -3.47
C HIS A 65 -8.02 -30.98 -2.86
N VAL A 66 -8.04 -29.82 -2.21
CA VAL A 66 -9.27 -29.29 -1.58
C VAL A 66 -10.25 -28.80 -2.64
N HIS A 67 -11.40 -29.46 -2.75
CA HIS A 67 -12.48 -29.12 -3.69
C HIS A 67 -13.56 -28.24 -3.04
N ALA A 68 -14.21 -27.39 -3.83
CA ALA A 68 -15.27 -26.49 -3.36
C ALA A 68 -16.43 -27.22 -2.66
N GLU A 69 -16.84 -28.37 -3.20
CA GLU A 69 -17.96 -29.14 -2.68
C GLU A 69 -17.62 -29.88 -1.39
N ASP A 70 -16.37 -30.26 -1.19
CA ASP A 70 -15.94 -30.86 0.09
C ASP A 70 -15.99 -29.81 1.21
N VAL A 71 -15.59 -28.58 0.90
CA VAL A 71 -15.71 -27.44 1.82
C VAL A 71 -17.17 -27.13 2.13
N ARG A 72 -18.05 -27.12 1.11
CA ARG A 72 -19.50 -26.91 1.30
C ARG A 72 -20.09 -28.00 2.18
N ASP A 73 -19.81 -29.26 1.87
CA ASP A 73 -20.32 -30.41 2.61
C ASP A 73 -19.86 -30.35 4.06
N TYR A 74 -18.60 -30.01 4.33
CA TYR A 74 -18.10 -29.86 5.69
C TYR A 74 -18.74 -28.69 6.45
N LEU A 75 -18.92 -27.53 5.81
CA LEU A 75 -19.62 -26.39 6.42
C LEU A 75 -21.05 -26.76 6.82
N VAL A 76 -21.77 -27.48 5.96
CA VAL A 76 -23.17 -27.83 6.17
C VAL A 76 -23.33 -29.00 7.15
N GLN A 77 -22.60 -30.09 6.94
CA GLN A 77 -22.79 -31.35 7.66
C GLN A 77 -22.08 -31.37 9.01
N ASN A 78 -20.87 -30.80 9.09
CA ASN A 78 -20.04 -30.87 10.30
C ASN A 78 -20.11 -29.60 11.14
N LEU A 79 -20.18 -28.42 10.51
CA LEU A 79 -20.21 -27.13 11.20
C LEU A 79 -21.64 -26.57 11.37
N GLY A 80 -22.65 -27.21 10.75
CA GLY A 80 -24.06 -26.86 10.93
C GLY A 80 -24.49 -25.57 10.22
N VAL A 81 -23.71 -25.10 9.24
CA VAL A 81 -24.06 -23.91 8.45
C VAL A 81 -25.26 -24.22 7.55
N PRO A 82 -26.32 -23.39 7.51
CA PRO A 82 -27.43 -23.61 6.59
C PRO A 82 -26.95 -23.65 5.14
N SER A 83 -27.46 -24.60 4.33
CA SER A 83 -27.04 -24.74 2.93
C SER A 83 -27.27 -23.47 2.11
N GLY A 84 -28.36 -22.73 2.34
CA GLY A 84 -28.61 -21.44 1.69
C GLY A 84 -27.68 -20.29 2.13
N ALA A 85 -26.88 -20.50 3.17
CA ALA A 85 -25.87 -19.54 3.63
C ALA A 85 -24.48 -19.81 3.01
N VAL A 86 -24.31 -20.86 2.21
CA VAL A 86 -23.07 -21.18 1.51
C VAL A 86 -23.29 -21.04 0.00
N ALA A 87 -22.42 -20.29 -0.67
CA ALA A 87 -22.48 -20.10 -2.11
C ALA A 87 -21.14 -20.45 -2.77
N VAL A 88 -21.19 -21.22 -3.86
CA VAL A 88 -20.02 -21.61 -4.66
C VAL A 88 -19.95 -20.77 -5.94
N GLN A 89 -18.80 -20.13 -6.16
CA GLN A 89 -18.52 -19.32 -7.33
C GLN A 89 -17.33 -19.88 -8.10
N SER A 90 -17.56 -20.31 -9.34
CA SER A 90 -16.56 -20.85 -10.25
C SER A 90 -16.84 -20.43 -11.70
N SER A 91 -16.04 -20.94 -12.64
CA SER A 91 -16.32 -20.77 -14.08
C SER A 91 -17.60 -21.49 -14.51
N THR A 92 -17.95 -22.59 -13.83
CA THR A 92 -19.09 -23.47 -14.15
C THR A 92 -20.32 -23.23 -13.26
N SER A 93 -20.15 -22.82 -12.01
CA SER A 93 -21.24 -22.48 -11.08
C SER A 93 -21.19 -20.99 -10.73
N ARG A 94 -22.32 -20.29 -10.85
CA ARG A 94 -22.43 -18.85 -10.56
C ARG A 94 -23.57 -18.58 -9.58
N GLU A 95 -23.51 -19.21 -8.40
CA GLU A 95 -24.57 -19.09 -7.37
C GLU A 95 -24.74 -17.67 -6.81
N LEU A 96 -23.73 -16.80 -6.99
CA LEU A 96 -23.81 -15.40 -6.55
C LEU A 96 -24.47 -14.47 -7.59
N ALA A 97 -24.80 -14.94 -8.79
CA ALA A 97 -25.35 -14.09 -9.84
C ALA A 97 -26.74 -13.56 -9.45
N GLY A 98 -26.88 -12.23 -9.38
CA GLY A 98 -28.15 -11.57 -9.05
C GLY A 98 -28.49 -11.50 -7.56
N ILE A 99 -27.59 -11.96 -6.68
CA ILE A 99 -27.74 -11.83 -5.23
C ILE A 99 -27.12 -10.51 -4.77
N ASP A 100 -27.91 -9.67 -4.11
CA ASP A 100 -27.38 -8.52 -3.38
C ASP A 100 -26.78 -8.97 -2.03
N LEU A 101 -25.46 -9.12 -1.98
CA LEU A 101 -24.73 -9.50 -0.77
C LEU A 101 -24.82 -8.46 0.35
N LEU A 102 -25.05 -7.18 -0.01
CA LEU A 102 -25.16 -6.07 0.94
C LEU A 102 -26.57 -5.93 1.53
N SER A 103 -27.55 -6.64 0.97
CA SER A 103 -28.89 -6.71 1.53
C SER A 103 -28.87 -7.33 2.93
N GLU A 104 -29.63 -6.74 3.84
CA GLU A 104 -29.84 -7.26 5.20
C GLU A 104 -30.50 -8.64 5.20
N PHE A 105 -31.24 -8.97 4.12
CA PHE A 105 -31.99 -10.23 3.98
C PHE A 105 -31.25 -11.32 3.22
N SER A 106 -30.06 -11.03 2.70
CA SER A 106 -29.29 -12.06 2.02
C SER A 106 -28.91 -13.15 3.03
N PRO A 107 -29.06 -14.45 2.70
CA PRO A 107 -28.70 -15.54 3.62
C PRO A 107 -27.21 -15.89 3.56
N VAL A 108 -26.50 -15.48 2.50
CA VAL A 108 -25.13 -15.90 2.21
C VAL A 108 -24.15 -15.41 3.28
N ARG A 109 -23.44 -16.33 3.93
CA ARG A 109 -22.37 -16.08 4.92
C ARG A 109 -21.01 -16.60 4.49
N TRP A 110 -21.00 -17.63 3.65
CA TRP A 110 -19.80 -18.27 3.14
C TRP A 110 -19.78 -18.26 1.62
N ILE A 111 -18.65 -17.85 1.05
CA ILE A 111 -18.41 -17.84 -0.39
C ILE A 111 -17.21 -18.72 -0.67
N ILE A 112 -17.35 -19.72 -1.55
CA ILE A 112 -16.28 -20.65 -1.90
C ILE A 112 -15.86 -20.41 -3.36
N THR A 113 -14.58 -20.19 -3.62
CA THR A 113 -14.07 -19.90 -4.98
C THR A 113 -12.65 -20.41 -5.20
N LYS A 114 -12.28 -20.71 -6.46
CA LYS A 114 -10.90 -21.06 -6.86
C LYS A 114 -10.07 -19.83 -7.27
N ALA A 115 -10.68 -18.92 -8.02
CA ALA A 115 -10.04 -17.72 -8.53
C ALA A 115 -10.43 -16.48 -7.72
N ALA A 116 -9.62 -15.42 -7.82
CA ALA A 116 -10.03 -14.11 -7.33
C ALA A 116 -11.38 -13.75 -7.98
N LEU A 117 -12.32 -13.29 -7.16
CA LEU A 117 -13.63 -12.85 -7.62
C LEU A 117 -13.39 -11.78 -8.69
N MET A 118 -13.87 -12.05 -9.92
CA MET A 118 -13.57 -11.27 -11.13
C MET A 118 -14.04 -9.80 -11.00
N GLU A 119 -13.64 -8.96 -11.97
CA GLU A 119 -13.97 -7.52 -12.06
C GLU A 119 -15.42 -7.22 -11.65
N GLY A 120 -15.61 -6.25 -10.74
CA GLY A 120 -16.92 -5.81 -10.23
C GLY A 120 -17.29 -6.30 -8.83
N TRP A 121 -16.53 -7.21 -8.22
CA TRP A 121 -16.82 -7.66 -6.84
C TRP A 121 -16.16 -6.76 -5.78
N ASP A 122 -17.00 -6.13 -4.95
CA ASP A 122 -16.64 -5.37 -3.74
C ASP A 122 -17.58 -5.79 -2.61
N CYS A 123 -17.10 -6.59 -1.65
CA CYS A 123 -17.90 -7.06 -0.52
C CYS A 123 -17.31 -6.52 0.80
N PRO A 124 -17.73 -5.31 1.23
CA PRO A 124 -17.39 -4.77 2.54
C PRO A 124 -17.76 -5.67 3.72
N PHE A 125 -18.68 -6.62 3.55
CA PHE A 125 -19.07 -7.59 4.57
C PHE A 125 -18.15 -8.81 4.66
N ALA A 126 -17.16 -8.94 3.78
CA ALA A 126 -16.13 -9.95 3.94
C ALA A 126 -15.17 -9.54 5.07
N TYR A 127 -15.12 -10.33 6.15
CA TYR A 127 -14.26 -10.10 7.31
C TYR A 127 -13.18 -11.18 7.45
N LEU A 128 -13.39 -12.32 6.80
CA LEU A 128 -12.57 -13.50 6.93
C LEU A 128 -12.21 -14.03 5.55
N LEU A 129 -10.91 -14.23 5.30
CA LEU A 129 -10.38 -14.89 4.11
C LEU A 129 -9.72 -16.19 4.54
N VAL A 130 -10.20 -17.32 4.07
CA VAL A 130 -9.66 -18.65 4.36
C VAL A 130 -8.98 -19.18 3.11
N MET A 131 -7.71 -19.51 3.20
CA MET A 131 -6.91 -20.03 2.11
C MET A 131 -6.55 -21.48 2.40
N LEU A 132 -7.19 -22.38 1.67
CA LEU A 132 -6.97 -23.82 1.75
C LEU A 132 -6.11 -24.34 0.59
N ASP A 133 -5.66 -23.45 -0.32
CA ASP A 133 -4.75 -23.81 -1.40
C ASP A 133 -3.28 -23.75 -0.97
N ASN A 134 -2.52 -24.81 -1.30
CA ASN A 134 -1.08 -24.88 -1.01
C ASN A 134 -0.22 -24.19 -2.09
N THR A 135 -0.86 -23.55 -3.08
CA THR A 135 -0.15 -22.85 -4.15
C THR A 135 0.50 -21.56 -3.67
N LYS A 136 1.71 -21.29 -4.18
CA LYS A 136 2.50 -20.04 -4.06
C LYS A 136 1.80 -18.81 -4.68
N ALA A 137 0.50 -18.65 -4.50
CA ALA A 137 -0.31 -17.65 -5.17
C ALA A 137 -0.22 -16.30 -4.46
N LYS A 138 0.99 -15.73 -4.40
CA LYS A 138 1.24 -14.33 -4.02
C LYS A 138 0.25 -13.38 -4.71
N ARG A 139 -0.03 -13.63 -6.00
CA ARG A 139 -0.98 -12.84 -6.82
C ARG A 139 -2.45 -12.92 -6.37
N ALA A 140 -2.88 -14.04 -5.78
CA ALA A 140 -4.28 -14.22 -5.41
C ALA A 140 -4.61 -13.56 -4.06
N ILE A 141 -3.66 -13.59 -3.12
CA ILE A 141 -3.73 -12.84 -1.86
C ILE A 141 -3.88 -11.34 -2.17
N THR A 142 -3.04 -10.81 -3.05
CA THR A 142 -3.05 -9.41 -3.50
C THR A 142 -4.44 -8.96 -3.97
N GLN A 143 -5.05 -9.73 -4.86
CA GLN A 143 -6.34 -9.36 -5.48
C GLN A 143 -7.54 -9.50 -4.53
N LEU A 144 -7.51 -10.46 -3.61
CA LEU A 144 -8.62 -10.71 -2.67
C LEU A 144 -8.58 -9.75 -1.48
N VAL A 145 -7.39 -9.48 -0.92
CA VAL A 145 -7.23 -8.59 0.23
C VAL A 145 -7.70 -7.17 -0.10
N GLY A 146 -7.35 -6.61 -1.27
CA GLY A 146 -7.80 -5.28 -1.69
C GLY A 146 -9.33 -5.12 -1.85
N ARG A 147 -10.05 -6.24 -2.04
CA ARG A 147 -11.52 -6.26 -2.22
C ARG A 147 -12.27 -6.59 -0.93
N VAL A 148 -11.66 -7.34 -0.02
CA VAL A 148 -12.28 -7.81 1.23
C VAL A 148 -12.05 -6.83 2.39
N MET A 149 -10.99 -6.02 2.34
CA MET A 149 -10.64 -5.14 3.46
C MET A 149 -11.47 -3.85 3.58
N ARG A 150 -12.48 -3.59 2.75
CA ARG A 150 -13.24 -2.32 2.85
C ARG A 150 -14.18 -2.34 4.05
N GLN A 151 -14.29 -1.23 4.78
CA GLN A 151 -15.28 -1.09 5.84
C GLN A 151 -16.70 -0.94 5.27
N PRO A 152 -17.72 -1.64 5.82
CA PRO A 152 -19.10 -1.38 5.45
C PRO A 152 -19.46 0.09 5.62
N HIS A 153 -20.09 0.70 4.61
CA HIS A 153 -20.42 2.14 4.60
C HIS A 153 -19.22 3.08 4.78
N ALA A 154 -17.99 2.59 4.54
CA ALA A 154 -16.75 3.36 4.66
C ALA A 154 -16.54 4.08 6.01
N ARG A 155 -17.09 3.54 7.11
CA ARG A 155 -17.00 4.13 8.46
C ARG A 155 -16.58 3.10 9.51
N LEU A 156 -15.72 3.45 10.47
CA LEU A 156 -15.38 2.58 11.60
C LEU A 156 -16.61 2.32 12.46
N THR A 157 -16.67 1.14 13.05
CA THR A 157 -17.75 0.70 13.94
C THR A 157 -17.52 1.17 15.38
N GLY A 158 -16.25 1.41 15.75
CA GLY A 158 -15.81 1.66 17.12
C GLY A 158 -15.80 0.39 17.96
N ARG A 159 -15.89 -0.79 17.32
CA ARG A 159 -15.70 -2.12 17.90
C ARG A 159 -14.47 -2.70 17.22
N GLU A 160 -13.41 -2.90 17.98
CA GLU A 160 -12.09 -3.33 17.48
C GLU A 160 -12.19 -4.56 16.55
N SER A 161 -12.96 -5.55 16.97
CA SER A 161 -13.15 -6.80 16.26
C SER A 161 -13.87 -6.67 14.91
N LEU A 162 -14.78 -5.71 14.78
CA LEU A 162 -15.47 -5.37 13.52
C LEU A 162 -14.74 -4.29 12.72
N ASP A 163 -13.59 -3.84 13.21
CA ASP A 163 -12.73 -2.88 12.54
C ASP A 163 -11.44 -3.51 11.98
N GLN A 164 -11.25 -4.83 12.15
CA GLN A 164 -10.10 -5.60 11.66
C GLN A 164 -10.50 -6.69 10.64
N CYS A 165 -9.52 -7.18 9.88
CA CYS A 165 -9.68 -8.25 8.88
C CYS A 165 -8.86 -9.48 9.28
N HIS A 166 -9.36 -10.68 8.98
CA HIS A 166 -8.73 -11.94 9.34
C HIS A 166 -8.41 -12.79 8.11
N VAL A 167 -7.18 -13.30 8.03
CA VAL A 167 -6.70 -14.19 6.96
C VAL A 167 -6.20 -15.49 7.59
N TYR A 168 -6.79 -16.61 7.20
CA TYR A 168 -6.49 -17.94 7.72
C TYR A 168 -5.82 -18.75 6.61
N CYS A 169 -4.61 -19.25 6.84
CA CYS A 169 -3.84 -19.98 5.83
C CYS A 169 -3.54 -21.42 6.28
N GLN A 170 -3.69 -22.37 5.36
CA GLN A 170 -3.26 -23.75 5.54
C GLN A 170 -1.76 -23.91 5.23
N SER A 171 -1.03 -24.62 6.11
CA SER A 171 0.29 -25.21 5.86
C SER A 171 1.37 -24.31 5.23
N THR A 172 1.39 -23.02 5.55
CA THR A 172 2.46 -22.09 5.14
C THR A 172 3.20 -21.56 6.38
N ASP A 173 4.49 -21.27 6.26
CA ASP A 173 5.20 -20.45 7.25
C ASP A 173 4.45 -19.12 7.42
N VAL A 174 4.03 -18.81 8.65
CA VAL A 174 3.27 -17.61 8.99
C VAL A 174 4.00 -16.35 8.52
N ASN A 175 5.34 -16.32 8.61
CA ASN A 175 6.14 -15.18 8.17
C ASN A 175 6.09 -15.02 6.64
N ALA A 176 6.14 -16.12 5.89
CA ALA A 176 6.02 -16.10 4.44
C ALA A 176 4.62 -15.67 3.98
N ALA A 177 3.58 -16.04 4.73
CA ALA A 177 2.20 -15.60 4.47
C ALA A 177 2.02 -14.10 4.75
N VAL A 178 2.49 -13.61 5.90
CA VAL A 178 2.49 -12.17 6.24
C VAL A 178 3.24 -11.36 5.19
N GLU A 179 4.43 -11.79 4.79
CA GLU A 179 5.22 -11.09 3.78
C GLU A 179 4.53 -11.08 2.41
N SER A 180 3.84 -12.17 2.05
CA SER A 180 3.04 -12.22 0.82
C SER A 180 1.85 -11.26 0.85
N VAL A 181 1.17 -11.12 1.99
CA VAL A 181 0.11 -10.11 2.19
C VAL A 181 0.69 -8.70 2.09
N LYS A 182 1.82 -8.42 2.74
CA LYS A 182 2.51 -7.12 2.67
C LYS A 182 2.91 -6.74 1.24
N GLN A 183 3.51 -7.68 0.51
CA GLN A 183 3.86 -7.50 -0.90
C GLN A 183 2.62 -7.25 -1.77
N GLY A 184 1.51 -7.93 -1.47
CA GLY A 184 0.24 -7.69 -2.16
C GLY A 184 -0.30 -6.29 -1.95
N LEU A 185 -0.30 -5.80 -0.70
CA LEU A 185 -0.72 -4.43 -0.40
C LEU A 185 0.13 -3.39 -1.15
N GLU A 186 1.44 -3.62 -1.29
CA GLU A 186 2.32 -2.75 -2.08
C GLU A 186 1.92 -2.65 -3.55
N GLN A 187 1.68 -3.80 -4.18
CA GLN A 187 1.38 -3.88 -5.61
C GLN A 187 0.05 -3.20 -5.96
N GLU A 188 -0.89 -3.16 -5.01
CA GLU A 188 -2.18 -2.47 -5.15
C GLU A 188 -2.10 -0.97 -4.77
N GLY A 189 -0.90 -0.42 -4.59
CA GLY A 189 -0.70 0.99 -4.23
C GLY A 189 -1.07 1.31 -2.76
N MET A 190 -1.21 0.28 -1.92
CA MET A 190 -1.46 0.39 -0.47
C MET A 190 -0.21 0.07 0.34
N GLY A 191 0.98 0.42 -0.18
CA GLY A 191 2.27 0.17 0.49
C GLY A 191 2.33 0.72 1.93
N ASP A 192 1.59 1.79 2.19
CA ASP A 192 1.44 2.41 3.50
C ASP A 192 0.84 1.47 4.57
N LEU A 193 0.08 0.45 4.16
CA LEU A 193 -0.67 -0.42 5.09
C LEU A 193 0.09 -1.70 5.47
N LYS A 194 1.28 -1.92 4.92
CA LYS A 194 2.10 -3.11 5.16
C LYS A 194 2.35 -3.39 6.64
N ASP A 195 2.57 -2.32 7.39
CA ASP A 195 2.95 -2.45 8.78
C ASP A 195 1.77 -2.86 9.69
N ASN A 196 0.54 -2.88 9.17
CA ASN A 196 -0.67 -3.32 9.87
C ASN A 196 -1.01 -4.79 9.64
N VAL A 197 -0.11 -5.56 9.04
CA VAL A 197 -0.27 -7.00 8.84
C VAL A 197 0.50 -7.75 9.92
N TYR A 198 -0.22 -8.50 10.76
CA TYR A 198 0.35 -9.21 11.90
C TYR A 198 0.19 -10.72 11.76
N ALA A 199 1.25 -11.45 12.12
CA ALA A 199 1.19 -12.88 12.38
C ALA A 199 0.45 -13.12 13.71
N ASN A 200 -0.63 -13.89 13.68
CA ASN A 200 -1.30 -14.38 14.87
C ASN A 200 -0.77 -15.79 15.18
N HIS A 201 0.20 -15.88 16.08
CA HIS A 201 0.79 -17.13 16.57
C HIS A 201 0.03 -17.71 17.78
N GLY A 202 -1.22 -17.28 18.02
CA GLY A 202 -1.95 -17.60 19.27
C GLY A 202 -1.54 -16.73 20.45
N THR A 203 -0.63 -15.77 20.26
CA THR A 203 -0.36 -14.70 21.22
C THR A 203 -1.49 -13.68 21.18
N ALA A 204 -2.25 -13.57 22.26
CA ALA A 204 -3.23 -12.51 22.42
C ALA A 204 -2.53 -11.15 22.30
N PHE A 205 -3.00 -10.31 21.38
CA PHE A 205 -2.61 -8.91 21.32
C PHE A 205 -3.54 -8.13 22.25
N LYS A 206 -2.97 -7.24 23.05
CA LYS A 206 -3.72 -6.27 23.84
C LYS A 206 -3.54 -4.90 23.24
N MET A 207 -4.63 -4.18 23.04
CA MET A 207 -4.55 -2.77 22.70
C MET A 207 -3.93 -2.02 23.88
N LYS A 208 -2.79 -1.39 23.61
CA LYS A 208 -2.09 -0.55 24.58
C LYS A 208 -2.15 0.88 24.11
N THR A 209 -2.66 1.75 24.98
CA THR A 209 -2.60 3.19 24.74
C THR A 209 -1.16 3.66 24.92
N VAL A 210 -0.62 4.24 23.86
CA VAL A 210 0.64 4.98 23.83
C VAL A 210 0.30 6.47 23.97
N GLN A 211 0.96 7.14 24.89
CA GLN A 211 0.72 8.55 25.19
C GLN A 211 2.01 9.34 25.08
N ARG A 212 1.90 10.66 24.91
CA ARG A 212 3.07 11.52 24.99
C ARG A 212 3.70 11.44 26.38
N ARG A 213 5.03 11.52 26.42
CA ARG A 213 5.77 11.63 27.68
C ARG A 213 5.30 12.84 28.47
N GLY A 214 5.40 12.76 29.80
CA GLY A 214 4.89 13.77 30.73
C GLY A 214 5.24 15.22 30.35
N LYS A 215 6.49 15.47 29.90
CA LYS A 215 6.96 16.79 29.46
C LYS A 215 6.16 17.40 28.30
N PHE A 216 5.54 16.58 27.45
CA PHE A 216 4.86 16.98 26.21
C PHE A 216 3.36 16.65 26.19
N LYS A 217 2.81 16.19 27.31
CA LYS A 217 1.43 15.67 27.40
C LYS A 217 0.40 16.70 26.90
N ASP A 218 0.54 17.95 27.33
CA ASP A 218 -0.40 19.03 27.01
C ASP A 218 0.12 20.02 25.96
N THR A 219 1.39 19.89 25.55
CA THR A 219 2.03 20.78 24.56
C THR A 219 1.40 20.59 23.18
N GLU A 220 0.98 21.65 22.51
CA GLU A 220 0.57 21.54 21.11
C GLU A 220 1.81 21.49 20.21
N ILE A 221 1.94 20.41 19.45
CA ILE A 221 3.09 20.17 18.57
C ILE A 221 2.57 20.10 17.14
N PHE A 222 3.08 20.99 16.30
CA PHE A 222 2.78 21.03 14.88
C PHE A 222 4.02 20.68 14.06
N LEU A 223 3.81 19.98 12.95
CA LEU A 223 4.80 19.71 11.93
C LEU A 223 4.38 20.36 10.62
N PRO A 224 5.34 20.90 9.84
CA PRO A 224 5.02 21.65 8.62
C PRO A 224 4.43 20.73 7.56
N LYS A 225 3.45 21.21 6.79
CA LYS A 225 2.97 20.51 5.58
C LYS A 225 3.33 21.27 4.32
N VAL A 226 3.39 20.54 3.21
CA VAL A 226 3.49 21.16 1.89
C VAL A 226 2.09 21.58 1.46
N LEU A 227 1.88 22.89 1.43
CA LEU A 227 0.58 23.51 1.17
C LEU A 227 0.60 24.23 -0.18
N HIS A 228 -0.55 24.27 -0.84
CA HIS A 228 -0.79 25.04 -2.04
C HIS A 228 -1.81 26.13 -1.76
N ARG A 229 -1.64 27.29 -2.41
CA ARG A 229 -2.56 28.42 -2.30
C ARG A 229 -3.86 28.11 -3.03
N ASP A 230 -4.98 28.17 -2.31
CA ASP A 230 -6.31 28.04 -2.90
C ASP A 230 -6.65 29.28 -3.74
N VAL A 231 -7.59 29.12 -4.68
CA VAL A 231 -8.11 30.20 -5.55
C VAL A 231 -8.71 31.35 -4.75
N ASN A 232 -9.21 31.08 -3.54
CA ASN A 232 -9.75 32.09 -2.63
C ASN A 232 -8.69 32.76 -1.75
N GLY A 233 -7.41 32.43 -1.94
CA GLY A 233 -6.28 32.95 -1.17
C GLY A 233 -6.01 32.21 0.15
N GLY A 234 -6.76 31.15 0.46
CA GLY A 234 -6.49 30.25 1.58
C GLY A 234 -5.37 29.24 1.30
N TRP A 235 -5.13 28.32 2.24
CA TRP A 235 -4.14 27.26 2.09
C TRP A 235 -4.78 25.89 2.20
N GLU A 236 -4.40 24.99 1.29
CA GLU A 236 -4.83 23.59 1.32
C GLU A 236 -3.65 22.64 1.12
N GLU A 237 -3.86 21.35 1.39
CA GLU A 237 -2.81 20.34 1.18
C GLU A 237 -2.49 20.21 -0.31
N LEU A 238 -1.19 20.13 -0.65
CA LEU A 238 -0.76 19.88 -2.01
C LEU A 238 -1.33 18.56 -2.56
N ASP A 239 -1.98 18.64 -3.71
CA ASP A 239 -2.50 17.51 -4.46
C ASP A 239 -1.90 17.49 -5.87
N TYR A 240 -1.28 16.37 -6.25
CA TYR A 240 -0.63 16.24 -7.55
C TYR A 240 -1.58 16.49 -8.73
N GLN A 241 -2.80 15.96 -8.68
CA GLN A 241 -3.73 16.03 -9.82
C GLN A 241 -4.32 17.42 -9.98
N ARG A 242 -4.54 18.13 -8.88
CA ARG A 242 -5.12 19.48 -8.88
C ARG A 242 -4.07 20.56 -9.10
N HIS A 243 -2.88 20.41 -8.53
CA HIS A 243 -1.92 21.51 -8.41
C HIS A 243 -0.65 21.33 -9.25
N ILE A 244 -0.33 20.13 -9.73
CA ILE A 244 0.91 19.90 -10.50
C ILE A 244 0.57 19.47 -11.93
N LEU A 245 -0.23 18.42 -12.09
CA LEU A 245 -0.57 17.84 -13.38
C LEU A 245 -1.15 18.84 -14.42
N PRO A 246 -2.01 19.81 -14.06
CA PRO A 246 -2.60 20.72 -15.04
C PRO A 246 -1.58 21.63 -15.73
N ASP A 247 -0.47 21.94 -15.05
CA ASP A 247 0.56 22.86 -15.54
C ASP A 247 1.69 22.12 -16.30
N ILE A 248 1.60 20.80 -16.43
CA ILE A 248 2.52 20.01 -17.24
C ILE A 248 2.18 20.19 -18.72
N ASN A 249 3.14 20.66 -19.51
CA ASN A 249 2.97 20.85 -20.94
C ASN A 249 3.17 19.54 -21.71
N THR A 250 2.14 18.68 -21.69
CA THR A 250 2.16 17.38 -22.38
C THR A 250 2.34 17.48 -23.91
N ALA A 251 2.09 18.65 -24.51
CA ALA A 251 2.27 18.85 -25.95
C ALA A 251 3.75 18.87 -26.38
N THR A 252 4.68 19.14 -25.46
CA THR A 252 6.13 19.13 -25.75
C THR A 252 6.77 17.76 -25.59
N ILE A 253 6.04 16.79 -25.02
CA ILE A 253 6.53 15.41 -24.86
C ILE A 253 6.33 14.68 -26.19
N ASN A 254 7.42 14.20 -26.78
CA ASN A 254 7.39 13.43 -28.03
C ASN A 254 7.82 11.98 -27.78
N ALA A 255 7.70 11.11 -28.77
CA ALA A 255 8.20 9.74 -28.63
C ALA A 255 9.74 9.73 -28.60
N PRO A 256 10.36 8.80 -27.85
CA PRO A 256 11.79 8.57 -27.96
C PRO A 256 12.14 8.08 -29.36
N ASP A 257 13.39 8.25 -29.76
CA ASP A 257 13.87 7.61 -30.98
C ASP A 257 13.94 6.09 -30.76
N PRO A 258 13.40 5.27 -31.68
CA PRO A 258 13.39 3.83 -31.53
C PRO A 258 14.83 3.32 -31.66
N GLN A 259 15.46 3.02 -30.52
CA GLN A 259 16.76 2.34 -30.51
C GLN A 259 16.53 0.87 -30.85
N SER A 260 17.54 0.21 -31.43
CA SER A 260 17.56 -1.25 -31.57
C SER A 260 17.58 -1.88 -30.18
N ALA A 261 16.40 -2.03 -29.60
CA ALA A 261 16.22 -2.62 -28.28
C ALA A 261 16.83 -4.01 -28.31
N GLN A 262 17.89 -4.21 -27.52
CA GLN A 262 18.41 -5.55 -27.26
C GLN A 262 17.24 -6.40 -26.78
N ALA A 263 17.02 -7.52 -27.47
CA ALA A 263 15.85 -8.38 -27.34
C ALA A 263 15.52 -8.71 -25.88
N ALA A 264 14.64 -7.91 -25.27
CA ALA A 264 14.06 -8.24 -23.98
C ALA A 264 13.00 -9.33 -24.23
N HIS A 265 13.13 -10.42 -23.47
CA HIS A 265 12.40 -11.68 -23.61
C HIS A 265 10.91 -11.52 -23.96
N PRO A 266 10.36 -12.38 -24.83
CA PRO A 266 8.93 -12.37 -25.13
C PRO A 266 8.14 -12.73 -23.88
N LEU A 267 7.44 -11.74 -23.31
CA LEU A 267 6.44 -11.94 -22.27
C LEU A 267 5.07 -12.21 -22.92
N GLU A 268 4.56 -13.40 -22.60
CA GLU A 268 3.22 -13.96 -22.85
C GLU A 268 2.83 -14.30 -24.30
N ILE A 269 3.20 -15.52 -24.73
CA ILE A 269 2.36 -16.30 -25.64
C ILE A 269 1.28 -16.96 -24.77
N ARG A 270 0.02 -16.51 -24.89
CA ARG A 270 -1.12 -17.27 -24.37
C ARG A 270 -1.40 -18.42 -25.33
N ALA A 271 -1.06 -19.63 -24.93
CA ALA A 271 -1.58 -20.85 -25.53
C ALA A 271 -2.78 -21.32 -24.71
N THR A 272 -3.96 -21.38 -25.32
CA THR A 272 -5.12 -22.08 -24.75
C THR A 272 -4.96 -23.55 -25.10
N VAL A 273 -4.79 -24.41 -24.09
CA VAL A 273 -4.76 -25.87 -24.27
C VAL A 273 -6.08 -26.42 -23.75
N ASP A 274 -6.93 -26.90 -24.66
CA ASP A 274 -8.08 -27.72 -24.31
C ASP A 274 -7.59 -29.15 -24.04
N LEU A 275 -7.65 -29.57 -22.77
CA LEU A 275 -7.39 -30.96 -22.38
C LEU A 275 -8.70 -31.74 -22.50
N ALA A 276 -8.78 -32.63 -23.50
CA ALA A 276 -9.84 -33.62 -23.60
C ALA A 276 -9.70 -34.70 -22.51
N ALA A 277 -10.84 -35.24 -22.05
CA ALA A 277 -10.96 -36.05 -20.85
C ALA A 277 -10.29 -37.45 -20.89
N ASP A 278 -9.80 -37.89 -22.05
CA ASP A 278 -9.43 -39.30 -22.24
C ASP A 278 -7.96 -39.50 -22.59
N GLY A 279 -7.03 -38.92 -21.82
CA GLY A 279 -5.62 -39.36 -21.67
C GLY A 279 -4.74 -39.56 -22.91
N ALA A 280 -5.25 -39.37 -24.12
CA ALA A 280 -4.57 -39.51 -25.39
C ALA A 280 -4.27 -38.11 -25.89
N SER A 281 -2.99 -37.80 -25.97
CA SER A 281 -2.50 -36.59 -26.63
C SER A 281 -2.75 -36.75 -28.13
N SER A 282 -3.96 -36.42 -28.59
CA SER A 282 -4.20 -36.20 -30.01
C SER A 282 -3.55 -34.87 -30.36
N THR A 283 -2.37 -34.94 -31.00
CA THR A 283 -1.87 -33.82 -31.79
C THR A 283 -2.91 -33.54 -32.86
N CYS A 284 -3.76 -32.55 -32.63
CA CYS A 284 -4.59 -31.99 -33.67
C CYS A 284 -3.62 -31.30 -34.64
N ASP A 285 -3.22 -31.99 -35.70
CA ASP A 285 -2.68 -31.35 -36.90
C ASP A 285 -3.83 -30.56 -37.55
N ASN A 286 -4.12 -29.42 -36.95
CA ASN A 286 -4.86 -28.37 -37.61
C ASN A 286 -4.30 -27.04 -37.09
N PRO A 287 -3.20 -26.53 -37.66
CA PRO A 287 -2.78 -25.17 -37.42
C PRO A 287 -3.73 -24.27 -38.21
N GLN A 288 -4.97 -24.11 -37.74
CA GLN A 288 -5.54 -22.77 -37.84
C GLN A 288 -4.70 -21.93 -36.89
N ALA A 289 -3.55 -21.48 -37.40
CA ALA A 289 -2.78 -20.43 -36.80
C ALA A 289 -3.81 -19.39 -36.36
N VAL A 290 -3.94 -19.18 -35.05
CA VAL A 290 -4.69 -18.04 -34.53
C VAL A 290 -4.13 -16.88 -35.33
N HIS A 291 -4.93 -16.32 -36.24
CA HIS A 291 -4.43 -15.31 -37.15
C HIS A 291 -4.18 -14.10 -36.28
N ILE A 292 -2.94 -13.98 -35.82
CA ILE A 292 -2.49 -12.80 -35.10
C ILE A 292 -2.47 -11.74 -36.18
N ASP A 293 -3.41 -10.82 -36.10
CA ASP A 293 -3.40 -9.61 -36.89
C ASP A 293 -2.11 -8.84 -36.54
N GLU A 294 -1.07 -9.00 -37.37
CA GLU A 294 0.25 -8.37 -37.22
C GLU A 294 0.22 -6.87 -37.52
N SER A 295 -0.98 -6.25 -37.57
CA SER A 295 -1.10 -4.81 -37.77
C SER A 295 -0.63 -4.00 -36.56
N VAL A 296 0.07 -2.91 -36.85
CA VAL A 296 0.52 -1.95 -35.83
C VAL A 296 -0.68 -1.10 -35.39
N LYS A 297 -1.16 -1.33 -34.16
CA LYS A 297 -2.30 -0.60 -33.59
C LYS A 297 -1.84 0.51 -32.65
N ILE A 298 -2.01 1.77 -33.05
CA ILE A 298 -1.70 2.95 -32.22
C ILE A 298 -2.35 2.87 -30.83
N ALA A 299 -3.62 2.44 -30.79
CA ALA A 299 -4.38 2.32 -29.54
C ALA A 299 -3.72 1.36 -28.53
N TRP A 300 -2.96 0.38 -29.01
CA TRP A 300 -2.24 -0.57 -28.15
C TRP A 300 -1.11 0.12 -27.39
N TYR A 301 -0.31 0.95 -28.06
CA TYR A 301 0.74 1.74 -27.43
C TYR A 301 0.16 2.86 -26.54
N ALA A 302 -0.84 3.59 -27.02
CA ALA A 302 -1.48 4.67 -26.28
C ALA A 302 -2.05 4.19 -24.93
N ARG A 303 -2.70 3.01 -24.91
CA ARG A 303 -3.22 2.39 -23.68
C ARG A 303 -2.12 2.09 -22.66
N ARG A 304 -0.89 1.83 -23.10
CA ARG A 304 0.25 1.47 -22.24
C ARG A 304 0.88 2.66 -21.52
N ILE A 305 0.54 3.88 -21.92
CA ILE A 305 1.00 5.12 -21.28
C ILE A 305 -0.15 5.95 -20.68
N SER A 306 -1.40 5.51 -20.82
CA SER A 306 -2.60 6.26 -20.39
C SER A 306 -2.73 6.43 -18.87
N ASP A 307 -2.07 5.58 -18.09
CA ASP A 307 -1.99 5.69 -16.63
C ASP A 307 -0.96 6.74 -16.17
N ILE A 308 0.04 7.04 -17.00
CA ILE A 308 1.06 8.07 -16.77
C ILE A 308 0.60 9.42 -17.33
N LEU A 309 0.04 9.41 -18.54
CA LEU A 309 -0.45 10.58 -19.26
C LEU A 309 -1.97 10.46 -19.44
N PRO A 310 -2.77 11.09 -18.56
CA PRO A 310 -4.21 10.85 -18.52
C PRO A 310 -4.99 11.40 -19.73
N ASN A 311 -4.38 12.27 -20.54
CA ASN A 311 -4.99 12.78 -21.77
C ASN A 311 -4.84 11.75 -22.92
N PRO A 312 -5.94 11.07 -23.34
CA PRO A 312 -5.87 10.01 -24.32
C PRO A 312 -5.48 10.50 -25.72
N PHE A 313 -5.78 11.75 -26.07
CA PHE A 313 -5.39 12.34 -27.36
C PHE A 313 -3.89 12.59 -27.43
N GLN A 314 -3.29 13.06 -26.34
CA GLN A 314 -1.84 13.23 -26.25
C GLN A 314 -1.12 11.88 -26.22
N ALA A 315 -1.66 10.89 -25.50
CA ALA A 315 -1.13 9.52 -25.53
C ALA A 315 -1.18 8.92 -26.96
N ALA A 316 -2.28 9.14 -27.69
CA ALA A 316 -2.40 8.71 -29.08
C ALA A 316 -1.42 9.44 -30.01
N ARG A 317 -1.25 10.76 -29.85
CA ARG A 317 -0.27 11.56 -30.61
C ARG A 317 1.16 11.02 -30.43
N ILE A 318 1.57 10.79 -29.18
CA ILE A 318 2.90 10.26 -28.88
C ILE A 318 3.07 8.83 -29.42
N ALA A 319 2.03 7.99 -29.32
CA ALA A 319 2.05 6.65 -29.90
C ALA A 319 2.16 6.68 -31.44
N GLN A 320 1.50 7.63 -32.10
CA GLN A 320 1.63 7.85 -33.55
C GLN A 320 3.05 8.28 -33.91
N ASP A 321 3.61 9.23 -33.16
CA ASP A 321 4.98 9.69 -33.35
C ASP A 321 5.99 8.54 -33.23
N LEU A 322 5.85 7.66 -32.23
CA LEU A 322 6.72 6.48 -32.08
C LEU A 322 6.68 5.55 -33.30
N VAL A 323 5.47 5.22 -33.77
CA VAL A 323 5.29 4.33 -34.92
C VAL A 323 5.82 4.99 -36.20
N GLN A 324 5.62 6.30 -36.37
CA GLN A 324 6.16 7.04 -37.50
C GLN A 324 7.69 7.03 -37.48
N LYS A 325 8.31 7.36 -36.34
CA LYS A 325 9.76 7.28 -36.19
C LYS A 325 10.31 5.88 -36.46
N ALA A 326 9.58 4.82 -36.08
CA ALA A 326 9.98 3.45 -36.37
C ALA A 326 9.88 3.11 -37.87
N ARG A 327 8.91 3.67 -38.59
CA ARG A 327 8.83 3.54 -40.05
C ARG A 327 9.93 4.32 -40.75
N ASP A 328 10.29 5.48 -40.22
CA ASP A 328 11.34 6.34 -40.77
C ASP A 328 12.74 5.69 -40.67
N THR A 329 12.95 4.72 -39.77
CA THR A 329 14.17 3.88 -39.73
C THR A 329 14.17 2.75 -40.75
N GLY A 330 13.11 2.62 -41.56
CA GLY A 330 12.95 1.57 -42.58
C GLY A 330 12.32 0.28 -42.06
N ALA A 331 11.79 0.24 -40.83
CA ALA A 331 11.09 -0.94 -40.32
C ALA A 331 9.71 -1.08 -40.96
N ASP A 332 9.38 -2.29 -41.41
CA ASP A 332 8.03 -2.63 -41.87
C ASP A 332 7.08 -2.89 -40.69
N ASP A 333 5.77 -2.91 -40.97
CA ASP A 333 4.75 -3.11 -39.93
C ASP A 333 4.95 -4.45 -39.17
N LYS A 334 5.51 -5.47 -39.83
CA LYS A 334 5.82 -6.77 -39.22
C LYS A 334 6.99 -6.69 -38.23
N ALA A 335 8.05 -5.97 -38.57
CA ALA A 335 9.17 -5.72 -37.67
C ALA A 335 8.74 -4.88 -36.46
N ILE A 336 7.93 -3.84 -36.68
CA ILE A 336 7.38 -3.01 -35.60
C ILE A 336 6.48 -3.86 -34.68
N PHE A 337 5.62 -4.69 -35.27
CA PHE A 337 4.79 -5.63 -34.52
C PHE A 337 5.62 -6.63 -33.72
N GLY A 338 6.71 -7.15 -34.30
CA GLY A 338 7.65 -8.06 -33.63
C GLY A 338 8.36 -7.42 -32.43
N GLN A 339 8.68 -6.13 -32.51
CA GLN A 339 9.36 -5.38 -31.44
C GLN A 339 8.41 -4.61 -30.53
N ARG A 340 7.09 -4.78 -30.68
CA ARG A 340 6.07 -3.96 -30.01
C ARG A 340 6.23 -3.85 -28.49
N SER A 341 6.60 -4.94 -27.82
CA SER A 341 6.79 -4.95 -26.36
C SER A 341 7.99 -4.12 -25.93
N ALA A 342 9.09 -4.19 -26.68
CA ALA A 342 10.29 -3.41 -26.40
C ALA A 342 10.04 -1.91 -26.65
N LEU A 343 9.42 -1.58 -27.79
CA LEU A 343 9.01 -0.21 -28.13
C LEU A 343 8.04 0.36 -27.09
N ALA A 344 7.07 -0.42 -26.61
CA ALA A 344 6.15 0.03 -25.57
C ALA A 344 6.82 0.23 -24.21
N SER A 345 7.76 -0.63 -23.83
CA SER A 345 8.55 -0.44 -22.60
C SER A 345 9.40 0.82 -22.67
N GLN A 346 10.13 1.02 -23.78
CA GLN A 346 10.93 2.23 -24.02
C GLN A 346 10.07 3.49 -24.01
N LEU A 347 8.92 3.46 -24.71
CA LEU A 347 7.97 4.57 -24.73
C LEU A 347 7.49 4.91 -23.33
N ARG A 348 7.08 3.91 -22.56
CA ARG A 348 6.53 4.09 -21.22
C ARG A 348 7.57 4.72 -20.28
N GLU A 349 8.80 4.20 -20.31
CA GLU A 349 9.91 4.74 -19.51
C GLU A 349 10.22 6.19 -19.88
N TYR A 350 10.32 6.49 -21.18
CA TYR A 350 10.56 7.86 -21.65
C TYR A 350 9.46 8.84 -21.23
N VAL A 351 8.18 8.47 -21.44
CA VAL A 351 7.05 9.32 -21.07
C VAL A 351 6.98 9.50 -19.55
N ALA A 352 7.25 8.46 -18.75
CA ALA A 352 7.31 8.56 -17.30
C ALA A 352 8.39 9.56 -16.84
N ASN A 353 9.59 9.47 -17.40
CA ASN A 353 10.71 10.36 -17.07
C ASN A 353 10.44 11.81 -17.50
N ALA A 354 9.86 12.01 -18.68
CA ALA A 354 9.49 13.34 -19.17
C ALA A 354 8.40 13.99 -18.30
N MET A 355 7.38 13.22 -17.91
CA MET A 355 6.32 13.68 -17.01
C MET A 355 6.87 14.03 -15.62
N ASP A 356 7.72 13.17 -15.03
CA ASP A 356 8.33 13.42 -13.72
C ASP A 356 9.22 14.68 -13.73
N HIS A 357 10.01 14.86 -14.79
CA HIS A 357 10.86 16.04 -14.96
C HIS A 357 10.05 17.32 -15.07
N GLN A 358 9.00 17.35 -15.89
CA GLN A 358 8.13 18.53 -16.00
C GLN A 358 7.35 18.78 -14.70
N ALA A 359 6.88 17.73 -14.02
CA ALA A 359 6.20 17.85 -12.73
C ALA A 359 7.11 18.50 -11.67
N GLU A 360 8.40 18.13 -11.64
CA GLU A 360 9.36 18.79 -10.77
C GLU A 360 9.59 20.26 -11.13
N GLN A 361 9.68 20.58 -12.41
CA GLN A 361 9.84 21.97 -12.86
C GLN A 361 8.64 22.82 -12.42
N VAL A 362 7.42 22.30 -12.59
CA VAL A 362 6.19 22.95 -12.11
C VAL A 362 6.25 23.14 -10.60
N PHE A 363 6.56 22.09 -9.84
CA PHE A 363 6.64 22.16 -8.39
C PHE A 363 7.66 23.19 -7.89
N ARG A 364 8.88 23.20 -8.46
CA ARG A 364 9.92 24.17 -8.13
C ARG A 364 9.54 25.59 -8.55
N GLY A 365 8.89 25.75 -9.70
CA GLY A 365 8.36 27.03 -10.16
C GLY A 365 7.29 27.58 -9.21
N LYS A 366 6.39 26.72 -8.72
CA LYS A 366 5.35 27.07 -7.75
C LYS A 366 5.90 27.37 -6.36
N LEU A 367 6.97 26.70 -5.94
CA LEU A 367 7.71 27.08 -4.74
C LEU A 367 8.35 28.46 -4.88
N ALA A 368 8.98 28.76 -6.03
CA ALA A 368 9.64 30.04 -6.28
C ALA A 368 8.66 31.22 -6.41
N SER A 369 7.42 30.96 -6.83
CA SER A 369 6.34 31.95 -6.94
C SER A 369 5.45 32.05 -5.70
N GLU A 370 5.77 31.31 -4.63
CA GLU A 370 5.00 31.26 -3.38
C GLU A 370 3.55 30.73 -3.53
N GLU A 371 3.26 30.02 -4.63
CA GLU A 371 2.01 29.26 -4.80
C GLU A 371 2.01 27.97 -3.97
N ILE A 372 3.19 27.37 -3.81
CA ILE A 372 3.44 26.28 -2.86
C ILE A 372 4.32 26.82 -1.75
N ARG A 373 3.98 26.46 -0.50
CA ARG A 373 4.81 26.76 0.67
C ARG A 373 5.02 25.53 1.54
N PHE A 374 6.08 25.59 2.33
CA PHE A 374 6.41 24.58 3.32
C PHE A 374 6.94 25.28 4.56
N ASP A 375 6.01 25.74 5.41
CA ASP A 375 6.30 26.58 6.56
C ASP A 375 5.67 26.02 7.84
N LEU A 376 6.26 26.32 8.99
CA LEU A 376 5.72 25.96 10.29
C LEU A 376 4.99 27.14 10.94
N GLU A 377 3.67 27.18 10.73
CA GLU A 377 2.72 28.03 11.46
C GLU A 377 1.90 27.16 12.42
N ALA A 378 1.56 27.70 13.60
CA ALA A 378 0.57 27.10 14.49
C ALA A 378 -0.85 27.35 13.97
N SER A 379 -1.17 26.77 12.80
CA SER A 379 -2.47 26.88 12.14
C SER A 379 -3.07 25.49 11.90
N ASP A 380 -4.38 25.43 11.71
CA ASP A 380 -5.11 24.17 11.45
C ASP A 380 -4.68 23.46 10.15
N HIS A 381 -3.93 24.15 9.28
CA HIS A 381 -3.44 23.58 8.03
C HIS A 381 -2.22 22.68 8.22
N ASN A 382 -1.43 22.90 9.28
CA ASN A 382 -0.26 22.10 9.59
C ASN A 382 -0.59 20.79 10.29
N HIS A 383 0.37 19.86 10.31
CA HIS A 383 0.14 18.55 10.91
C HIS A 383 0.21 18.66 12.43
N ARG A 384 -0.95 18.65 13.08
CA ARG A 384 -1.04 18.55 14.53
C ARG A 384 -0.71 17.13 14.99
N MET A 385 0.41 16.98 15.68
CA MET A 385 0.77 15.71 16.29
C MET A 385 -0.32 15.29 17.27
N ARG A 386 -0.65 14.00 17.31
CA ARG A 386 -1.60 13.42 18.28
C ARG A 386 -1.06 13.44 19.70
N LYS A 387 -1.95 13.43 20.70
CA LYS A 387 -1.62 13.34 22.13
C LYS A 387 -1.47 11.90 22.62
N CYS A 388 -2.24 10.99 22.04
CA CYS A 388 -2.18 9.56 22.31
C CYS A 388 -2.73 8.78 21.10
N TYR A 389 -2.48 7.47 21.11
CA TYR A 389 -3.00 6.51 20.14
C TYR A 389 -2.94 5.11 20.74
N GLU A 390 -3.61 4.15 20.11
CA GLU A 390 -3.59 2.76 20.56
C GLU A 390 -2.86 1.88 19.55
N ILE A 391 -2.04 0.95 20.03
CA ILE A 391 -1.36 -0.06 19.22
C ILE A 391 -1.67 -1.46 19.74
N PRO A 392 -1.81 -2.46 18.86
CA PRO A 392 -1.89 -3.85 19.27
C PRO A 392 -0.52 -4.32 19.74
N VAL A 393 -0.36 -4.67 21.00
CA VAL A 393 0.90 -5.11 21.61
C VAL A 393 0.80 -6.58 22.01
N ALA A 394 1.79 -7.39 21.63
CA ALA A 394 1.84 -8.78 22.07
C ALA A 394 2.17 -8.84 23.57
N ASP A 395 1.64 -9.83 24.29
CA ASP A 395 1.87 -9.98 25.74
C ASP A 395 3.36 -10.06 26.13
N ASN A 396 4.22 -10.55 25.22
CA ASN A 396 5.68 -10.65 25.41
C ASN A 396 6.47 -9.49 24.78
N ALA A 397 5.82 -8.38 24.43
CA ALA A 397 6.49 -7.28 23.74
C ALA A 397 7.54 -6.60 24.64
N VAL A 398 8.78 -6.59 24.16
CA VAL A 398 9.91 -5.96 24.82
C VAL A 398 9.95 -4.47 24.45
N GLN A 399 10.07 -3.61 25.45
CA GLN A 399 10.27 -2.17 25.21
C GLN A 399 11.65 -1.92 24.61
N LEU A 400 11.77 -0.90 23.77
CA LEU A 400 13.05 -0.50 23.20
C LEU A 400 13.96 0.04 24.31
N GLN A 401 15.07 -0.66 24.55
CA GLN A 401 16.03 -0.34 25.62
C GLN A 401 17.45 -0.13 25.09
N HIS A 402 18.14 0.84 25.67
CA HIS A 402 19.56 1.12 25.47
C HIS A 402 20.28 1.05 26.83
N TYR A 403 21.36 0.27 26.93
CA TYR A 403 22.09 0.01 28.19
C TYR A 403 21.19 -0.40 29.38
N GLY A 404 20.14 -1.18 29.12
CA GLY A 404 19.21 -1.67 30.15
C GLY A 404 18.19 -0.64 30.63
N GLN A 405 18.16 0.56 30.04
CA GLN A 405 17.16 1.59 30.29
C GLN A 405 16.29 1.79 29.06
N SER A 406 15.01 2.14 29.25
CA SER A 406 14.16 2.51 28.11
C SER A 406 14.64 3.81 27.49
N VAL A 407 14.42 3.99 26.19
CA VAL A 407 14.71 5.28 25.51
C VAL A 407 14.00 6.44 26.20
N GLN A 408 14.61 7.62 26.25
CA GLN A 408 14.17 8.75 27.08
C GLN A 408 13.65 9.95 26.27
N LEU A 409 14.18 10.18 25.06
CA LEU A 409 13.82 11.31 24.18
C LEU A 409 12.71 10.95 23.18
N SER A 410 12.18 9.73 23.20
CA SER A 410 10.99 9.41 22.40
C SER A 410 9.80 10.30 22.78
N LEU A 411 9.09 10.88 21.81
CA LEU A 411 7.94 11.75 22.07
C LEU A 411 6.80 11.00 22.79
N PHE A 412 6.62 9.72 22.44
CA PHE A 412 5.60 8.85 23.00
C PHE A 412 6.19 7.69 23.78
N GLU A 413 5.45 7.19 24.76
CA GLU A 413 5.80 6.02 25.54
C GLU A 413 4.59 5.09 25.77
N PRO A 414 4.80 3.76 25.81
CA PRO A 414 6.07 3.05 25.59
C PRO A 414 6.43 2.88 24.10
N VAL A 415 7.72 2.71 23.81
CA VAL A 415 8.25 2.34 22.49
C VAL A 415 8.71 0.87 22.53
N PHE A 416 8.43 0.09 21.49
CA PHE A 416 8.73 -1.35 21.45
C PHE A 416 9.84 -1.71 20.46
N ASP A 417 10.70 -2.66 20.83
CA ASP A 417 11.88 -3.05 20.04
C ASP A 417 11.50 -3.65 18.67
N ARG A 418 10.45 -4.47 18.64
CA ARG A 418 9.93 -5.13 17.41
C ARG A 418 9.47 -4.15 16.32
N ASP A 419 9.30 -2.88 16.65
CA ASP A 419 8.85 -1.87 15.71
C ASP A 419 10.00 -1.33 14.86
N PHE A 420 11.24 -1.70 15.15
CA PHE A 420 12.45 -1.19 14.51
C PHE A 420 13.19 -2.33 13.79
N ASN A 421 13.75 -2.03 12.61
CA ASN A 421 14.83 -2.86 12.06
C ASN A 421 16.18 -2.50 12.72
N ASP A 422 17.24 -3.27 12.45
CA ASP A 422 18.55 -3.05 13.10
C ASP A 422 19.14 -1.65 12.87
N LEU A 423 18.96 -1.09 11.67
CA LEU A 423 19.43 0.24 11.33
C LEU A 423 18.63 1.32 12.06
N GLU A 424 17.29 1.25 11.97
CA GLU A 424 16.37 2.15 12.66
C GLU A 424 16.58 2.11 14.18
N ARG A 425 16.85 0.93 14.73
CA ARG A 425 17.11 0.73 16.16
C ARG A 425 18.39 1.44 16.60
N ARG A 426 19.49 1.21 15.87
CA ARG A 426 20.76 1.93 16.12
C ARG A 426 20.60 3.43 15.96
N PHE A 427 19.81 3.87 14.97
CA PHE A 427 19.56 5.29 14.74
C PHE A 427 18.67 5.90 15.84
N ALA A 428 17.67 5.17 16.34
CA ALA A 428 16.87 5.61 17.47
C ALA A 428 17.71 5.80 18.74
N PHE A 429 18.62 4.86 19.02
CA PHE A 429 19.59 5.01 20.11
C PHE A 429 20.49 6.21 19.92
N TYR A 430 20.99 6.39 18.69
CA TYR A 430 21.78 7.55 18.33
C TYR A 430 21.02 8.86 18.62
N LEU A 431 19.76 8.99 18.17
CA LEU A 431 18.92 10.16 18.45
C LEU A 431 18.68 10.35 19.95
N ASP A 432 18.50 9.25 20.71
CA ASP A 432 18.25 9.30 22.15
C ASP A 432 19.44 9.83 22.98
N GLU A 433 20.66 9.72 22.44
CA GLU A 433 21.88 10.23 23.06
C GLU A 433 22.17 11.72 22.72
N GLN A 434 21.42 12.32 21.81
CA GLN A 434 21.69 13.69 21.34
C GLN A 434 21.18 14.73 22.33
N LYS A 435 22.11 15.41 23.02
CA LYS A 435 21.81 16.50 23.96
C LYS A 435 21.06 17.67 23.33
N ALA A 436 21.25 17.88 22.03
CA ALA A 436 20.61 18.95 21.28
C ALA A 436 19.17 18.60 20.85
N LEU A 437 18.69 17.37 21.06
CA LEU A 437 17.31 17.00 20.76
C LEU A 437 16.41 17.16 21.99
N GLN A 438 15.19 17.68 21.75
CA GLN A 438 14.12 17.72 22.74
C GLN A 438 13.32 16.44 22.73
N TRP A 439 13.01 15.94 21.53
CA TRP A 439 12.32 14.67 21.33
C TRP A 439 12.53 14.12 19.91
N TRP A 440 12.31 12.82 19.74
CA TRP A 440 12.19 12.14 18.44
C TRP A 440 10.94 11.26 18.39
N HIS A 441 10.38 11.04 17.20
CA HIS A 441 9.25 10.15 16.95
C HIS A 441 9.53 9.33 15.69
N ARG A 442 9.39 8.01 15.79
CA ARG A 442 9.41 7.14 14.62
C ARG A 442 8.04 7.18 13.97
N ILE A 443 8.00 7.50 12.69
CA ILE A 443 6.78 7.50 11.91
C ILE A 443 6.54 6.06 11.46
N ALA A 444 5.56 5.41 12.07
CA ALA A 444 5.13 4.08 11.66
C ALA A 444 3.90 4.22 10.77
N VAL A 445 3.97 3.75 9.52
CA VAL A 445 2.85 3.85 8.56
C VAL A 445 1.61 3.03 9.00
N ARG A 446 1.76 2.33 10.12
CA ARG A 446 0.74 1.61 10.90
C ARG A 446 -0.51 2.43 11.19
N GLN A 447 -0.48 3.76 11.29
CA GLN A 447 -1.58 4.48 11.94
C GLN A 447 -2.16 5.65 11.13
N HIS A 448 -3.49 5.74 11.13
CA HIS A 448 -4.22 6.85 10.54
C HIS A 448 -3.84 8.15 11.25
N GLY A 449 -3.47 9.18 10.47
CA GLY A 449 -3.10 10.49 10.99
C GLY A 449 -1.63 10.64 11.40
N GLU A 450 -0.72 9.81 10.87
CA GLU A 450 0.73 10.03 10.97
C GLU A 450 1.24 11.12 10.02
N TYR A 451 2.44 11.61 10.29
CA TYR A 451 3.07 12.67 9.52
C TYR A 451 3.62 12.17 8.18
N TYR A 452 3.41 12.96 7.13
CA TYR A 452 3.96 12.69 5.79
C TYR A 452 4.21 14.01 5.05
N LEU A 453 4.96 13.90 3.97
CA LEU A 453 5.29 14.98 3.05
C LEU A 453 4.72 14.69 1.66
N ARG A 454 4.56 15.76 0.88
CA ARG A 454 4.16 15.70 -0.53
C ARG A 454 5.27 16.28 -1.39
N GLY A 455 5.46 15.72 -2.58
CA GLY A 455 6.29 16.29 -3.61
C GLY A 455 5.48 16.43 -4.91
N TRP A 456 6.16 16.32 -6.05
CA TRP A 456 5.55 16.38 -7.37
C TRP A 456 5.08 15.01 -7.92
N ARG A 457 5.00 13.98 -7.07
CA ARG A 457 4.36 12.70 -7.41
C ARG A 457 3.08 12.48 -6.59
N ARG A 458 2.29 11.50 -7.00
CA ARG A 458 0.99 11.17 -6.37
C ARG A 458 1.17 10.59 -4.96
N GLU A 459 2.24 9.83 -4.77
CA GLU A 459 2.54 9.12 -3.54
C GLU A 459 2.95 10.08 -2.42
N ARG A 460 2.59 9.72 -1.18
CA ARG A 460 3.07 10.39 0.01
C ARG A 460 4.49 9.93 0.34
N ILE A 461 5.30 10.85 0.84
CA ILE A 461 6.62 10.51 1.39
C ILE A 461 6.45 10.38 2.90
N TRP A 462 6.61 9.16 3.41
CA TRP A 462 6.65 8.85 4.82
C TRP A 462 8.12 8.79 5.25
N PRO A 463 8.63 9.78 5.98
CA PRO A 463 9.96 9.69 6.60
C PRO A 463 9.96 8.60 7.66
N ASP A 464 11.13 8.11 8.07
CA ASP A 464 11.22 7.10 9.11
C ASP A 464 11.18 7.74 10.51
N PHE A 465 11.79 8.92 10.66
CA PHE A 465 11.81 9.66 11.92
C PHE A 465 11.56 11.15 11.70
N VAL A 466 10.95 11.76 12.71
CA VAL A 466 10.92 13.20 12.90
C VAL A 466 11.43 13.53 14.29
N ALA A 467 12.26 14.56 14.41
CA ALA A 467 12.77 15.01 15.69
C ALA A 467 12.69 16.53 15.81
N MET A 468 12.67 17.00 17.05
CA MET A 468 12.73 18.43 17.35
C MET A 468 14.04 18.70 18.07
N GLY A 469 14.84 19.58 17.48
CA GLY A 469 16.04 20.13 18.08
C GLY A 469 15.74 21.21 19.12
N GLY A 470 16.75 21.52 19.92
CA GLY A 470 16.81 22.72 20.73
C GLY A 470 16.87 23.98 19.87
N GLU A 471 16.88 25.14 20.52
CA GLU A 471 16.98 26.41 19.84
C GLU A 471 18.36 26.61 19.23
N THR A 472 18.43 26.78 17.91
CA THR A 472 19.66 27.22 17.22
C THR A 472 19.45 28.66 16.76
N ARG A 473 20.22 29.61 17.30
CA ARG A 473 20.01 31.07 17.15
C ARG A 473 18.58 31.52 17.55
N GLY A 474 18.01 30.94 18.61
CA GLY A 474 16.66 31.28 19.13
C GLY A 474 15.49 30.75 18.29
N LYS A 475 15.73 29.74 17.44
CA LYS A 475 14.72 29.11 16.57
C LYS A 475 14.69 27.59 16.80
N PRO A 476 13.53 26.97 17.09
CA PRO A 476 13.43 25.52 17.18
C PRO A 476 13.69 24.88 15.81
N SER A 477 14.34 23.72 15.75
CA SER A 477 14.59 23.03 14.47
C SER A 477 13.77 21.75 14.35
N VAL A 478 13.06 21.57 13.23
CA VAL A 478 12.38 20.32 12.89
C VAL A 478 13.31 19.52 11.99
N LEU A 479 13.64 18.31 12.42
CA LEU A 479 14.51 17.39 11.71
C LEU A 479 13.67 16.24 11.17
N VAL A 480 13.78 15.98 9.87
CA VAL A 480 13.10 14.85 9.22
C VAL A 480 14.16 13.90 8.69
N PHE A 481 14.08 12.63 9.08
CA PHE A 481 15.06 11.62 8.72
C PHE A 481 14.44 10.46 7.95
N GLU A 482 15.20 9.96 6.99
CA GLU A 482 14.94 8.69 6.34
C GLU A 482 16.20 7.82 6.39
N THR A 483 16.02 6.62 6.91
CA THR A 483 17.04 5.60 7.08
C THR A 483 17.01 4.60 5.92
N LYS A 484 18.17 4.30 5.33
CA LYS A 484 18.28 3.34 4.24
C LYS A 484 19.50 2.45 4.36
N GLY A 485 19.31 1.17 4.04
CA GLY A 485 20.39 0.22 3.79
C GLY A 485 21.11 0.56 2.47
N ARG A 486 22.45 0.47 2.48
CA ARG A 486 23.33 0.90 1.37
C ARG A 486 23.01 0.30 -0.01
N HIS A 487 22.39 -0.89 -0.05
CA HIS A 487 22.00 -1.55 -1.31
C HIS A 487 20.86 -0.83 -2.07
N LEU A 488 20.24 0.19 -1.49
CA LEU A 488 19.09 0.91 -2.05
C LEU A 488 19.40 2.35 -2.51
N ASP A 489 20.67 2.77 -2.45
CA ASP A 489 21.09 4.16 -2.68
C ASP A 489 20.90 4.63 -4.14
N ALA A 490 20.86 3.69 -5.09
CA ALA A 490 20.67 3.95 -6.52
C ALA A 490 19.24 3.70 -7.03
N ASN A 491 18.25 3.53 -6.15
CA ASN A 491 16.85 3.36 -6.57
C ASN A 491 16.23 4.72 -6.96
N GLU A 492 15.46 4.77 -8.04
CA GLU A 492 14.72 5.95 -8.51
C GLU A 492 13.90 6.62 -7.39
N ASN A 493 13.29 5.84 -6.50
CA ASN A 493 12.54 6.37 -5.37
C ASN A 493 13.44 7.15 -4.38
N THR A 494 14.65 6.66 -4.12
CA THR A 494 15.62 7.33 -3.25
C THR A 494 16.07 8.66 -3.86
N THR A 495 16.36 8.66 -5.16
CA THR A 495 16.72 9.87 -5.91
C THR A 495 15.59 10.90 -5.90
N TYR A 496 14.34 10.47 -6.09
CA TYR A 496 13.18 11.34 -5.99
C TYR A 496 13.07 11.99 -4.61
N LYS A 497 13.11 11.21 -3.52
CA LYS A 497 13.04 11.73 -2.14
C LYS A 497 14.17 12.75 -1.86
N LYS A 498 15.41 12.47 -2.29
CA LYS A 498 16.55 13.41 -2.19
C LYS A 498 16.21 14.76 -2.82
N ARG A 499 15.67 14.76 -4.04
CA ARG A 499 15.36 15.99 -4.78
C ARG A 499 14.21 16.77 -4.15
N VAL A 500 13.18 16.07 -3.64
CA VAL A 500 12.05 16.71 -2.92
C VAL A 500 12.55 17.37 -1.64
N PHE A 501 13.29 16.64 -0.81
CA PHE A 501 13.84 17.19 0.43
C PHE A 501 14.72 18.41 0.17
N SER A 502 15.62 18.33 -0.82
CA SER A 502 16.43 19.48 -1.21
C SER A 502 15.60 20.69 -1.67
N ALA A 503 14.49 20.47 -2.39
CA ALA A 503 13.60 21.57 -2.82
C ALA A 503 12.90 22.23 -1.61
N LEU A 504 12.45 21.42 -0.64
CA LEU A 504 11.79 21.90 0.57
C LEU A 504 12.78 22.62 1.51
N GLU A 505 14.01 22.13 1.64
CA GLU A 505 15.06 22.77 2.44
C GLU A 505 15.39 24.18 1.96
N GLN A 506 15.49 24.37 0.64
CA GLN A 506 15.82 25.66 0.04
C GLN A 506 14.76 26.73 0.25
N THR A 507 13.52 26.31 0.51
CA THR A 507 12.33 27.17 0.54
C THR A 507 11.71 27.30 1.92
N PHE A 508 12.25 26.59 2.92
CA PHE A 508 11.75 26.62 4.29
C PHE A 508 11.91 28.02 4.91
N ASN A 509 10.85 28.82 4.86
CA ASN A 509 10.85 30.18 5.36
C ASN A 509 10.22 30.21 6.76
N ALA A 510 11.11 30.36 7.75
CA ALA A 510 10.81 30.62 9.15
C ALA A 510 10.27 32.05 9.38
N GLY A 511 9.20 32.46 8.70
CA GLY A 511 8.74 33.85 8.62
C GLY A 511 7.35 34.11 9.22
N GLN A 512 7.32 34.89 10.31
CA GLN A 512 6.16 35.49 11.03
C GLN A 512 5.18 34.55 11.77
N VAL A 513 5.64 34.04 12.91
CA VAL A 513 4.77 33.57 14.00
C VAL A 513 4.41 34.76 14.89
N THR A 514 3.10 35.07 15.00
CA THR A 514 2.60 35.91 16.10
C THR A 514 1.86 35.02 17.09
N ILE A 515 2.24 35.16 18.35
CA ILE A 515 1.69 34.57 19.59
C ILE A 515 2.38 33.27 20.07
N HIS A 516 3.35 33.52 20.96
CA HIS A 516 4.17 32.66 21.82
C HIS A 516 5.28 31.79 21.17
N ASP A 517 6.44 32.45 21.07
CA ASP A 517 7.84 31.98 20.88
C ASP A 517 8.25 31.25 19.59
N GLY A 518 8.57 32.07 18.58
CA GLY A 518 9.75 31.89 17.73
C GLY A 518 9.55 31.12 16.41
N PRO A 519 10.07 31.62 15.28
CA PRO A 519 9.98 30.91 14.00
C PRO A 519 10.95 29.71 13.95
N ALA A 520 10.50 28.53 13.51
CA ALA A 520 11.31 27.30 13.44
C ALA A 520 12.18 27.21 12.17
N LYS A 521 13.24 26.41 12.13
CA LYS A 521 13.99 26.00 10.91
C LYS A 521 13.78 24.51 10.60
N GLY A 522 13.71 24.11 9.33
CA GLY A 522 13.46 22.73 8.91
C GLY A 522 14.70 22.17 8.23
N VAL A 523 15.16 20.99 8.65
CA VAL A 523 16.34 20.30 8.11
C VAL A 523 15.97 18.86 7.78
N PHE A 524 16.30 18.41 6.59
CA PHE A 524 15.98 17.07 6.08
C PHE A 524 17.26 16.29 5.84
N ARG A 525 17.36 15.08 6.38
CA ARG A 525 18.55 14.25 6.19
C ARG A 525 18.22 12.81 5.84
N LEU A 526 18.98 12.29 4.88
CA LEU A 526 19.04 10.88 4.58
C LEU A 526 20.23 10.27 5.31
N VAL A 527 20.00 9.18 6.04
CA VAL A 527 21.00 8.51 6.87
C VAL A 527 21.26 7.11 6.34
N PHE A 528 22.53 6.82 6.04
CA PHE A 528 22.98 5.54 5.49
C PHE A 528 23.81 4.75 6.53
N ASP A 529 23.70 3.42 6.52
CA ASP A 529 24.29 2.49 7.50
C ASP A 529 25.82 2.56 7.75
N ARG A 530 26.60 3.22 6.88
CA ARG A 530 28.08 3.29 7.01
C ARG A 530 28.72 4.67 6.93
N GLU A 531 27.96 5.73 6.69
CA GLU A 531 28.44 7.04 7.14
C GLU A 531 28.20 7.04 8.64
N GLY A 532 29.21 7.36 9.47
CA GLY A 532 28.96 7.56 10.89
C GLY A 532 27.73 8.45 11.06
N PHE A 533 26.86 8.14 12.03
CA PHE A 533 25.66 8.95 12.23
C PHE A 533 26.09 10.43 12.29
N PRO A 534 25.53 11.29 11.43
CA PRO A 534 25.99 12.67 11.37
C PRO A 534 25.77 13.26 12.75
N ASP A 535 26.84 13.72 13.42
CA ASP A 535 26.72 14.33 14.74
C ASP A 535 25.56 15.33 14.68
N ALA A 536 24.59 15.23 15.60
CA ALA A 536 23.44 16.12 15.56
C ALA A 536 23.95 17.55 15.65
N GLN A 537 25.07 17.76 16.36
CA GLN A 537 25.84 18.99 16.33
C GLN A 537 26.22 19.41 14.91
N THR A 538 26.79 18.54 14.06
CA THR A 538 27.05 18.84 12.64
C THR A 538 25.78 19.05 11.81
N ALA A 539 24.64 18.47 12.22
CA ALA A 539 23.32 18.76 11.65
C ALA A 539 22.79 20.13 12.03
N PHE A 540 23.10 20.60 13.24
CA PHE A 540 22.85 21.96 13.71
C PHE A 540 23.87 22.96 13.13
N ASP A 541 25.13 22.54 12.90
CA ASP A 541 26.21 23.40 12.42
C ASP A 541 26.12 23.63 10.90
N SER A 542 25.53 22.72 10.12
CA SER A 542 25.21 22.98 8.71
C SER A 542 24.07 24.01 8.51
N ILE A 543 23.43 24.45 9.60
CA ILE A 543 22.40 25.51 9.64
C ILE A 543 23.05 26.92 9.76
N THR A 544 24.39 26.96 9.87
CA THR A 544 25.20 28.19 9.98
C THR A 544 25.23 28.94 8.66
#